data_AF-A0AAW8FW60-F1
#
_entry.id   AF-A0AAW8FW60-F1
#
_cell.length_a   1.000
_cell.length_b   1.000
_cell.length_c   1.000
_cell.angle_alpha   90.00
_cell.angle_beta   90.00
_cell.angle_gamma   90.00
#
_symmetry.space_group_name_H-M   'P 1'
#
loop_
_entity.id
_entity.type
_entity.pdbx_description
1 polymer ?
#
loop_
_entity_poly.entity_id
_entity_poly.type
_entity_poly.pdbx_seq_one_letter_code
_entity_poly.pdbx_strand_id
1 'polypeptide(L)'
;MTNGIRHKQKQNVELYFKKVDAGEFDAVYYQLFTEDVELYFPKFGFAYGKAGIRKFCEAMAAYVKSLTHDIENFNYVVSGNMVVVEGREAGVNADNKPFPDNVTAFGKFCNVFEFDGDLIKRVHIYVDPDFTSEDAVRIKRLGNHTLSNEDHEQQTENHEIGLSVEFSLKPGVINEFEAVLLPHLERVASEDTCITMIANRDPKDETRYMLYERWAFSIHFTPFRTRTDGDGN
;
A
#
# COMPACT_ATOMS: atom_id res chain seq x y z
N MET A 1 1.83 -17.06 21.19
CA MET A 1 2.20 -15.69 21.62
C MET A 1 2.27 -14.69 20.46
N THR A 2 2.54 -15.13 19.22
CA THR A 2 2.67 -14.31 17.99
C THR A 2 1.39 -13.62 17.48
N ASN A 3 0.19 -14.10 17.82
CA ASN A 3 -1.06 -13.41 17.41
C ASN A 3 -1.35 -12.16 18.25
N GLY A 4 -1.06 -12.19 19.56
CA GLY A 4 -1.29 -11.05 20.45
C GLY A 4 -0.40 -9.86 20.12
N ILE A 5 0.88 -10.11 19.82
CA ILE A 5 1.81 -9.04 19.45
C ILE A 5 1.42 -8.39 18.12
N ARG A 6 1.02 -9.17 17.11
CA ARG A 6 0.59 -8.64 15.80
C ARG A 6 -0.68 -7.80 15.91
N HIS A 7 -1.62 -8.23 16.75
CA HIS A 7 -2.81 -7.42 17.04
C HIS A 7 -2.43 -6.09 17.68
N LYS A 8 -1.51 -6.10 18.66
CA LYS A 8 -1.02 -4.88 19.31
C LYS A 8 -0.26 -3.96 18.34
N GLN A 9 0.55 -4.50 17.44
CA GLN A 9 1.25 -3.73 16.40
C GLN A 9 0.25 -3.01 15.50
N LYS A 10 -0.77 -3.72 14.98
CA LYS A 10 -1.84 -3.09 14.18
C LYS A 10 -2.57 -1.98 14.95
N GLN A 11 -2.92 -2.23 16.22
CA GLN A 11 -3.52 -1.20 17.07
C GLN A 11 -2.63 0.02 17.27
N ASN A 12 -1.31 -0.18 17.43
CA ASN A 12 -0.36 0.91 17.55
C ASN A 12 -0.22 1.69 16.22
N VAL A 13 -0.31 1.03 15.06
CA VAL A 13 -0.39 1.70 13.75
C VAL A 13 -1.66 2.55 13.62
N GLU A 14 -2.82 2.01 13.98
CA GLU A 14 -4.07 2.78 13.96
C GLU A 14 -4.02 4.00 14.90
N LEU A 15 -3.44 3.82 16.10
CA LEU A 15 -3.25 4.92 17.05
C LEU A 15 -2.28 5.97 16.52
N TYR A 16 -1.21 5.55 15.82
CA TYR A 16 -0.30 6.47 15.12
C TYR A 16 -1.07 7.38 14.15
N PHE A 17 -1.89 6.82 13.24
CA PHE A 17 -2.65 7.62 12.29
C PHE A 17 -3.69 8.52 12.96
N LYS A 18 -4.42 8.02 13.97
CA LYS A 18 -5.37 8.84 14.75
C LYS A 18 -4.70 10.04 15.41
N LYS A 19 -3.49 9.86 15.96
CA LYS A 19 -2.72 10.95 16.57
C LYS A 19 -2.21 11.94 15.53
N VAL A 20 -1.78 11.46 14.36
CA VAL A 20 -1.36 12.31 13.22
C VAL A 20 -2.53 13.18 12.75
N ASP A 21 -3.72 12.60 12.53
CA ASP A 21 -4.92 13.33 12.08
C ASP A 21 -5.38 14.39 13.09
N ALA A 22 -5.26 14.08 14.39
CA ALA A 22 -5.57 15.00 15.46
C ALA A 22 -4.51 16.09 15.66
N GLY A 23 -3.32 15.97 15.06
CA GLY A 23 -2.17 16.83 15.34
C GLY A 23 -1.65 16.69 16.78
N GLU A 24 -1.89 15.54 17.42
CA GLU A 24 -1.59 15.29 18.83
C GLU A 24 -0.23 14.58 19.00
N PHE A 25 0.84 15.37 19.09
CA PHE A 25 2.20 14.84 19.31
C PHE A 25 2.60 14.88 20.80
N ASP A 26 1.83 14.17 21.62
CA ASP A 26 1.99 14.11 23.08
C ASP A 26 2.87 12.94 23.56
N ALA A 27 2.96 12.73 24.88
CA ALA A 27 3.72 11.63 25.46
C ALA A 27 3.23 10.24 24.99
N VAL A 28 1.92 10.09 24.73
CA VAL A 28 1.35 8.83 24.24
C VAL A 28 1.81 8.55 22.82
N TYR A 29 1.82 9.58 21.95
CA TYR A 29 2.36 9.45 20.60
C TYR A 29 3.82 9.01 20.60
N TYR A 30 4.67 9.66 21.41
CA TYR A 30 6.09 9.30 21.46
C TYR A 30 6.38 7.96 22.14
N GLN A 31 5.44 7.39 22.89
CA GLN A 31 5.55 6.03 23.45
C GLN A 31 5.29 4.93 22.41
N LEU A 32 4.82 5.26 21.20
CA LEU A 32 4.64 4.29 20.13
C LEU A 32 5.98 3.84 19.51
N PHE A 33 7.06 4.59 19.73
CA PHE A 33 8.34 4.39 19.04
C PHE A 33 9.43 3.87 19.97
N THR A 34 10.38 3.11 19.40
CA THR A 34 11.66 2.85 20.06
C THR A 34 12.47 4.15 20.21
N GLU A 35 13.45 4.17 21.12
CA GLU A 35 14.30 5.34 21.31
C GLU A 35 15.18 5.64 20.08
N ASP A 36 15.52 4.60 19.31
CA ASP A 36 16.37 4.62 18.12
C ASP A 36 15.57 4.62 16.80
N VAL A 37 14.27 4.93 16.83
CA VAL A 37 13.39 4.85 15.66
C VAL A 37 13.95 5.55 14.42
N GLU A 38 13.83 4.91 13.26
CA GLU A 38 14.12 5.51 11.96
C GLU A 38 12.83 5.98 11.26
N LEU A 39 12.84 7.19 10.75
CA LEU A 39 11.81 7.72 9.86
C LEU A 39 12.41 8.04 8.49
N TYR A 40 11.67 7.74 7.41
CA TYR A 40 11.98 8.21 6.07
C TYR A 40 10.75 8.82 5.42
N PHE A 41 10.91 9.99 4.79
CA PHE A 41 9.91 10.61 3.93
C PHE A 41 10.61 11.25 2.71
N PRO A 42 10.20 10.99 1.45
CA PRO A 42 10.97 11.31 0.24
C PRO A 42 11.51 12.75 0.12
N LYS A 43 10.77 13.75 0.58
CA LYS A 43 11.17 15.17 0.50
C LYS A 43 11.82 15.71 1.77
N PHE A 44 11.82 14.93 2.85
CA PHE A 44 12.45 15.26 4.12
C PHE A 44 13.78 14.51 4.30
N GLY A 45 13.88 13.30 3.75
CA GLY A 45 14.98 12.38 3.96
C GLY A 45 14.79 11.52 5.20
N PHE A 46 15.91 11.15 5.84
CA PHE A 46 15.93 10.31 7.03
C PHE A 46 15.94 11.14 8.32
N ALA A 47 15.24 10.63 9.34
CA ALA A 47 15.26 11.13 10.71
C ALA A 47 15.50 9.96 11.68
N TYR A 48 16.17 10.24 12.81
CA TYR A 48 16.52 9.22 13.78
C TYR A 48 16.14 9.62 15.20
N GLY A 49 15.66 8.63 15.96
CA GLY A 49 15.15 8.76 17.32
C GLY A 49 13.93 9.68 17.45
N LYS A 50 13.40 9.77 18.67
CA LYS A 50 12.23 10.60 18.98
C LYS A 50 12.43 12.08 18.68
N ALA A 51 13.67 12.57 18.76
CA ALA A 51 14.03 13.92 18.34
C ALA A 51 13.90 14.13 16.82
N GLY A 52 14.25 13.11 16.02
CA GLY A 52 14.04 13.11 14.56
C GLY A 52 12.56 13.12 14.20
N ILE A 53 11.74 12.30 14.87
CA ILE A 53 10.28 12.31 14.72
C ILE A 53 9.70 13.70 14.99
N ARG A 54 10.13 14.37 16.08
CA ARG A 54 9.66 15.72 16.40
C ARG A 54 9.97 16.72 15.29
N LYS A 55 11.19 16.73 14.77
CA LYS A 55 11.58 17.62 13.66
C LYS A 55 10.73 17.38 12.41
N PHE A 56 10.42 16.12 12.12
CA PHE A 56 9.53 15.78 11.01
C PHE A 56 8.11 16.32 11.24
N CYS A 57 7.52 16.10 12.43
CA CYS A 57 6.21 16.64 12.77
C CYS A 57 6.15 18.18 12.67
N GLU A 58 7.18 18.88 13.16
CA GLU A 58 7.29 20.34 13.05
C GLU A 58 7.36 20.80 11.58
N ALA A 59 8.14 20.11 10.74
CA ALA A 59 8.24 20.42 9.32
C ALA A 59 6.90 20.18 8.59
N MET A 60 6.20 19.08 8.91
CA MET A 60 4.89 18.78 8.31
C MET A 60 3.80 19.75 8.76
N ALA A 61 3.79 20.16 10.04
CA ALA A 61 2.83 21.14 10.55
C ALA A 61 2.97 22.53 9.90
N ALA A 62 4.16 22.87 9.38
CA ALA A 62 4.37 24.10 8.61
C ALA A 62 3.79 24.01 7.19
N TYR A 63 3.57 22.80 6.67
CA TYR A 63 3.12 22.56 5.29
C TYR A 63 1.64 22.15 5.21
N VAL A 64 1.15 21.39 6.19
CA VAL A 64 -0.20 20.83 6.22
C VAL A 64 -0.99 21.48 7.36
N LYS A 65 -2.10 22.13 7.01
CA LYS A 65 -3.01 22.77 7.97
C LYS A 65 -3.97 21.77 8.61
N SER A 66 -4.43 20.80 7.83
CA SER A 66 -5.25 19.68 8.29
C SER A 66 -4.98 18.44 7.44
N LEU A 67 -5.02 17.27 8.08
CA LEU A 67 -4.85 15.97 7.44
C LEU A 67 -5.90 15.02 8.03
N THR A 68 -6.43 14.14 7.20
CA THR A 68 -7.35 13.08 7.61
C THR A 68 -7.06 11.86 6.77
N HIS A 69 -6.93 10.70 7.42
CA HIS A 69 -6.82 9.42 6.73
C HIS A 69 -8.13 8.65 6.80
N ASP A 70 -8.41 7.87 5.76
CA ASP A 70 -9.53 6.94 5.73
C ASP A 70 -9.17 5.62 6.45
N ILE A 71 -8.98 5.72 7.77
CA ILE A 71 -8.43 4.65 8.62
C ILE A 71 -9.31 3.39 8.58
N GLU A 72 -10.62 3.54 8.47
CA GLU A 72 -11.56 2.42 8.44
C GLU A 72 -11.40 1.53 7.20
N ASN A 73 -10.92 2.12 6.09
CA ASN A 73 -10.77 1.45 4.81
C ASN A 73 -9.29 1.19 4.44
N PHE A 74 -8.38 1.20 5.41
CA PHE A 74 -6.99 0.83 5.18
C PHE A 74 -6.83 -0.61 4.73
N ASN A 75 -5.96 -0.82 3.75
CA ASN A 75 -5.46 -2.13 3.38
C ASN A 75 -4.19 -2.43 4.18
N TYR A 76 -4.17 -3.56 4.88
CA TYR A 76 -3.06 -3.96 5.74
C TYR A 76 -2.36 -5.21 5.19
N VAL A 77 -1.04 -5.14 5.03
CA VAL A 77 -0.20 -6.32 4.81
C VAL A 77 0.67 -6.53 6.04
N VAL A 78 0.49 -7.65 6.72
CA VAL A 78 1.22 -7.97 7.96
C VAL A 78 2.08 -9.21 7.74
N SER A 79 3.40 -9.04 7.82
CA SER A 79 4.36 -10.13 7.63
C SER A 79 5.52 -9.98 8.63
N GLY A 80 5.75 -11.01 9.45
CA GLY A 80 6.76 -10.96 10.52
C GLY A 80 6.53 -9.82 11.52
N ASN A 81 7.52 -8.94 11.64
CA ASN A 81 7.47 -7.71 12.46
C ASN A 81 7.13 -6.46 11.63
N MET A 82 6.58 -6.63 10.43
CA MET A 82 6.26 -5.54 9.51
C MET A 82 4.74 -5.40 9.37
N VAL A 83 4.28 -4.14 9.37
CA VAL A 83 2.91 -3.76 8.99
C VAL A 83 3.02 -2.73 7.89
N VAL A 84 2.46 -3.03 6.72
CA VAL A 84 2.31 -2.09 5.62
C VAL A 84 0.87 -1.62 5.59
N VAL A 85 0.69 -0.31 5.41
CA VAL A 85 -0.62 0.32 5.28
C VAL A 85 -0.68 1.05 3.96
N GLU A 86 -1.57 0.60 3.09
CA GLU A 86 -2.00 1.35 1.91
C GLU A 86 -3.35 2.00 2.23
N GLY A 87 -3.51 3.27 1.88
CA GLY A 87 -4.74 3.98 2.20
C GLY A 87 -4.95 5.24 1.37
N ARG A 88 -5.93 6.03 1.83
CA ARG A 88 -6.22 7.36 1.31
C ARG A 88 -6.12 8.41 2.41
N GLU A 89 -5.64 9.58 2.02
CA GLU A 89 -5.57 10.78 2.84
C GLU A 89 -6.19 11.98 2.10
N ALA A 90 -6.69 12.94 2.87
CA ALA A 90 -7.17 14.21 2.37
C ALA A 90 -6.86 15.30 3.39
N GLY A 91 -6.84 16.55 2.95
CA GLY A 91 -6.48 17.64 3.83
C GLY A 91 -6.51 19.00 3.18
N VAL A 92 -5.92 19.95 3.88
CA VAL A 92 -5.74 21.33 3.43
C VAL A 92 -4.31 21.73 3.73
N ASN A 93 -3.60 22.26 2.74
CA ASN A 93 -2.23 22.73 2.91
C ASN A 93 -2.18 24.12 3.58
N ALA A 94 -0.98 24.61 3.87
CA ALA A 94 -0.76 25.92 4.50
C ALA A 94 -1.34 27.10 3.68
N ASP A 95 -1.44 26.96 2.36
CA ASP A 95 -2.01 27.95 1.43
C ASP A 95 -3.55 27.86 1.30
N ASN A 96 -4.21 27.05 2.13
CA ASN A 96 -5.65 26.77 2.10
C ASN A 96 -6.14 26.04 0.82
N LYS A 97 -5.25 25.37 0.09
CA LYS A 97 -5.65 24.49 -1.02
C LYS A 97 -6.03 23.11 -0.48
N PRO A 98 -7.20 22.56 -0.84
CA PRO A 98 -7.54 21.19 -0.50
C PRO A 98 -6.70 20.21 -1.32
N PHE A 99 -6.41 19.05 -0.74
CA PHE A 99 -5.83 17.91 -1.44
C PHE A 99 -6.52 16.61 -1.00
N PRO A 100 -6.54 15.57 -1.85
CA PRO A 100 -6.16 15.62 -3.26
C PRO A 100 -7.15 16.42 -4.13
N ASP A 101 -6.75 16.76 -5.36
CA ASP A 101 -7.67 17.39 -6.33
C ASP A 101 -8.60 16.38 -7.04
N ASN A 102 -8.29 15.08 -6.93
CA ASN A 102 -8.97 13.98 -7.62
C ASN A 102 -8.95 14.10 -9.16
N VAL A 103 -7.98 14.83 -9.70
CA VAL A 103 -7.74 14.95 -11.14
C VAL A 103 -6.38 14.35 -11.48
N THR A 104 -5.33 14.79 -10.78
CA THR A 104 -3.95 14.32 -10.98
C THR A 104 -3.35 13.71 -9.73
N ALA A 105 -3.81 14.13 -8.55
CA ALA A 105 -3.51 13.49 -7.28
C ALA A 105 -4.78 12.79 -6.76
N PHE A 106 -4.63 11.64 -6.12
CA PHE A 106 -5.76 10.84 -5.60
C PHE A 106 -5.63 10.51 -4.11
N GLY A 107 -4.73 11.22 -3.43
CA GLY A 107 -4.54 11.11 -1.98
C GLY A 107 -4.06 9.73 -1.56
N LYS A 108 -3.35 9.01 -2.45
CA LYS A 108 -2.86 7.66 -2.17
C LYS A 108 -1.55 7.73 -1.40
N PHE A 109 -1.43 6.87 -0.38
CA PHE A 109 -0.20 6.71 0.37
C PHE A 109 0.08 5.24 0.67
N CYS A 110 1.33 4.95 1.00
CA CYS A 110 1.79 3.68 1.54
C CYS A 110 2.80 3.95 2.67
N ASN A 111 2.50 3.47 3.88
CA ASN A 111 3.41 3.55 5.01
C ASN A 111 3.89 2.14 5.40
N VAL A 112 5.20 1.99 5.55
CA VAL A 112 5.85 0.73 5.94
C VAL A 112 6.37 0.88 7.37
N PHE A 113 5.78 0.13 8.29
CA PHE A 113 6.16 0.09 9.70
C PHE A 113 6.93 -1.19 10.00
N GLU A 114 8.04 -1.07 10.70
CA GLU A 114 8.78 -2.19 11.27
C GLU A 114 8.81 -2.08 12.80
N PHE A 115 8.63 -3.21 13.47
CA PHE A 115 8.46 -3.27 14.91
C PHE A 115 9.60 -4.00 15.62
N ASP A 116 9.91 -3.55 16.83
CA ASP A 116 10.66 -4.27 17.85
C ASP A 116 9.74 -4.48 19.06
N GLY A 117 9.29 -5.72 19.26
CA GLY A 117 8.13 -5.99 20.11
C GLY A 117 6.88 -5.31 19.57
N ASP A 118 6.25 -4.44 20.36
CA ASP A 118 5.09 -3.65 19.96
C ASP A 118 5.42 -2.19 19.61
N LEU A 119 6.70 -1.79 19.71
CA LEU A 119 7.16 -0.45 19.41
C LEU A 119 7.60 -0.32 17.96
N ILE A 120 7.28 0.82 17.34
CA ILE A 120 7.69 1.17 16.00
C ILE A 120 9.19 1.49 16.03
N LYS A 121 9.98 0.66 15.35
CA LYS A 121 11.42 0.84 15.14
C LYS A 121 11.74 1.56 13.84
N ARG A 122 10.87 1.43 12.84
CA ARG A 122 11.01 2.12 11.55
C ARG A 122 9.65 2.51 11.00
N VAL A 123 9.55 3.71 10.44
CA VAL A 123 8.39 4.16 9.66
C VAL A 123 8.85 4.86 8.39
N HIS A 124 8.58 4.24 7.25
CA HIS A 124 8.83 4.85 5.94
C HIS A 124 7.51 5.26 5.33
N ILE A 125 7.38 6.54 4.98
CA ILE A 125 6.15 7.18 4.56
C ILE A 125 6.29 7.51 3.08
N TYR A 126 5.41 6.95 2.25
CA TYR A 126 5.34 7.22 0.81
C TYR A 126 3.98 7.82 0.49
N VAL A 127 3.99 9.10 0.19
CA VAL A 127 2.82 9.82 -0.36
C VAL A 127 3.11 10.18 -1.81
N ASP A 128 2.07 10.42 -2.60
CA ASP A 128 2.23 11.03 -3.91
C ASP A 128 3.14 12.28 -3.80
N PRO A 129 4.32 12.30 -4.44
CA PRO A 129 5.23 13.44 -4.33
C PRO A 129 4.64 14.72 -4.92
N ASP A 130 3.53 14.63 -5.66
CA ASP A 130 2.72 15.74 -6.14
C ASP A 130 1.30 15.69 -5.54
N PHE A 131 1.15 15.41 -4.25
CA PHE A 131 -0.17 15.41 -3.60
C PHE A 131 -0.91 16.76 -3.69
N THR A 132 -0.21 17.84 -4.04
CA THR A 132 -0.78 19.17 -4.33
C THR A 132 -1.10 19.42 -5.81
N SER A 133 -0.84 18.47 -6.71
CA SER A 133 -1.11 18.57 -8.15
C SER A 133 -0.44 19.76 -8.86
N GLU A 134 0.80 20.06 -8.52
CA GLU A 134 1.57 21.19 -9.03
C GLU A 134 2.63 20.78 -10.08
N ASP A 135 2.83 19.48 -10.36
CA ASP A 135 3.86 18.97 -11.28
C ASP A 135 3.39 18.93 -12.75
N ALA A 136 3.04 20.11 -13.28
CA ALA A 136 2.55 20.29 -14.65
C ALA A 136 3.51 19.75 -15.73
N VAL A 137 4.82 19.75 -15.48
CA VAL A 137 5.83 19.25 -16.44
C VAL A 137 5.79 17.73 -16.52
N ARG A 138 5.68 17.03 -15.37
CA ARG A 138 5.58 15.57 -15.33
C ARG A 138 4.22 15.10 -15.85
N ILE A 139 3.13 15.79 -15.50
CA ILE A 139 1.79 15.54 -16.06
C ILE A 139 1.83 15.62 -17.58
N LYS A 140 2.45 16.66 -18.17
CA LYS A 140 2.56 16.77 -19.64
C LYS A 140 3.39 15.66 -20.30
N ARG A 141 4.39 15.11 -19.60
CA ARG A 141 5.23 14.01 -20.10
C ARG A 141 4.53 12.66 -20.02
N LEU A 142 3.67 12.46 -19.01
CA LEU A 142 2.90 11.25 -18.81
C LEU A 142 1.53 11.29 -19.55
N GLY A 143 1.02 12.49 -19.80
CA GLY A 143 -0.31 12.78 -20.34
C GLY A 143 -0.43 12.67 -21.86
N ASN A 144 -0.08 11.51 -22.43
CA ASN A 144 -0.47 11.14 -23.80
C ASN A 144 -1.66 10.14 -23.82
N HIS A 145 -2.45 10.09 -22.75
CA HIS A 145 -3.76 9.44 -22.76
C HIS A 145 -4.84 10.47 -22.43
N THR A 146 -5.39 11.08 -23.48
CA THR A 146 -6.70 11.73 -23.38
C THR A 146 -7.72 10.63 -23.13
N LEU A 147 -8.16 10.44 -21.88
CA LEU A 147 -9.46 9.81 -21.64
C LEU A 147 -10.50 10.83 -22.10
N SER A 148 -11.30 10.46 -23.11
CA SER A 148 -12.42 11.26 -23.59
C SER A 148 -13.43 11.50 -22.47
N ASN A 149 -14.01 12.70 -22.42
CA ASN A 149 -14.98 13.18 -21.41
C ASN A 149 -16.34 12.43 -21.38
N GLU A 150 -16.41 11.13 -21.73
CA GLU A 150 -17.65 10.35 -21.70
C GLU A 150 -17.81 9.47 -20.44
N ASP A 151 -16.80 9.36 -19.57
CA ASP A 151 -16.85 8.40 -18.44
C ASP A 151 -17.28 9.00 -17.08
N HIS A 152 -17.99 10.13 -17.09
CA HIS A 152 -18.59 10.69 -15.88
C HIS A 152 -20.07 10.37 -15.79
N GLU A 153 -20.41 9.16 -15.34
CA GLU A 153 -21.59 8.86 -14.50
C GLU A 153 -21.71 7.36 -14.24
N GLN A 154 -21.23 6.93 -13.06
CA GLN A 154 -21.92 6.04 -12.11
C GLN A 154 -20.91 5.61 -11.04
N GLN A 155 -21.01 6.21 -9.85
CA GLN A 155 -20.51 5.60 -8.63
C GLN A 155 -21.36 4.36 -8.33
N THR A 156 -21.03 3.24 -8.96
CA THR A 156 -21.32 1.93 -8.40
C THR A 156 -20.18 1.58 -7.46
N GLU A 157 -20.50 1.11 -6.24
CA GLU A 157 -19.50 0.57 -5.32
C GLU A 157 -18.68 -0.51 -6.05
N ASN A 158 -17.47 -0.15 -6.50
CA ASN A 158 -16.51 -1.09 -7.04
C ASN A 158 -16.04 -1.97 -5.89
N HIS A 159 -16.77 -3.05 -5.67
CA HIS A 159 -16.32 -4.13 -4.83
C HIS A 159 -15.06 -4.70 -5.49
N GLU A 160 -13.98 -4.80 -4.72
CA GLU A 160 -12.74 -5.41 -5.17
C GLU A 160 -12.39 -6.53 -4.20
N ILE A 161 -11.78 -7.59 -4.70
CA ILE A 161 -11.29 -8.69 -3.88
C ILE A 161 -9.77 -8.72 -4.03
N GLY A 162 -9.08 -8.59 -2.89
CA GLY A 162 -7.64 -8.78 -2.78
C GLY A 162 -7.32 -10.11 -2.11
N LEU A 163 -6.40 -10.87 -2.68
CA LEU A 163 -5.85 -12.08 -2.08
C LEU A 163 -4.33 -11.97 -1.99
N SER A 164 -3.78 -12.24 -0.80
CA SER A 164 -2.35 -12.41 -0.60
C SER A 164 -2.08 -13.80 -0.03
N VAL A 165 -1.20 -14.55 -0.69
CA VAL A 165 -0.83 -15.90 -0.28
C VAL A 165 0.69 -15.97 -0.17
N GLU A 166 1.17 -16.22 1.05
CA GLU A 166 2.57 -16.58 1.29
C GLU A 166 2.67 -18.10 1.50
N PHE A 167 3.60 -18.76 0.81
CA PHE A 167 3.83 -20.20 0.98
C PHE A 167 5.29 -20.58 0.72
N SER A 168 5.65 -21.77 1.19
CA SER A 168 6.95 -22.40 0.97
C SER A 168 6.79 -23.64 0.10
N LEU A 169 7.65 -23.77 -0.91
CA LEU A 169 7.79 -24.97 -1.71
C LEU A 169 8.72 -25.96 -1.02
N LYS A 170 8.55 -27.25 -1.33
CA LYS A 170 9.56 -28.24 -0.97
C LYS A 170 10.84 -27.99 -1.79
N PRO A 171 12.03 -28.22 -1.22
CA PRO A 171 13.27 -28.17 -1.99
C PRO A 171 13.20 -29.09 -3.22
N GLY A 172 13.73 -28.63 -4.35
CA GLY A 172 13.82 -29.40 -5.59
C GLY A 172 12.61 -29.32 -6.54
N VAL A 173 11.48 -28.75 -6.12
CA VAL A 173 10.28 -28.61 -6.99
C VAL A 173 10.11 -27.22 -7.61
N ILE A 174 11.06 -26.32 -7.36
CA ILE A 174 11.02 -24.90 -7.78
C ILE A 174 10.81 -24.77 -9.29
N ASN A 175 11.65 -25.43 -10.10
CA ASN A 175 11.59 -25.28 -11.56
C ASN A 175 10.28 -25.81 -12.13
N GLU A 176 9.77 -26.90 -11.59
CA GLU A 176 8.47 -27.48 -11.97
C GLU A 176 7.32 -26.53 -11.60
N PHE A 177 7.40 -25.91 -10.42
CA PHE A 177 6.44 -24.93 -9.99
C PHE A 177 6.48 -23.66 -10.85
N GLU A 178 7.66 -23.10 -11.13
CA GLU A 178 7.80 -21.89 -11.96
C GLU A 178 7.31 -22.11 -13.40
N ALA A 179 7.51 -23.32 -13.94
CA ALA A 179 6.97 -23.72 -15.24
C ALA A 179 5.43 -23.73 -15.28
N VAL A 180 4.76 -23.94 -14.14
CA VAL A 180 3.30 -23.86 -14.02
C VAL A 180 2.86 -22.43 -13.67
N LEU A 181 3.62 -21.74 -12.83
CA LEU A 181 3.29 -20.41 -12.32
C LEU A 181 3.31 -19.36 -13.44
N LEU A 182 4.38 -19.30 -14.24
CA LEU A 182 4.53 -18.22 -15.24
C LEU A 182 3.38 -18.17 -16.26
N PRO A 183 2.97 -19.28 -16.91
CA PRO A 183 1.81 -19.25 -17.81
C PRO A 183 0.50 -18.93 -17.09
N HIS A 184 0.38 -19.32 -15.82
CA HIS A 184 -0.80 -19.00 -15.02
C HIS A 184 -0.89 -17.50 -14.72
N LEU A 185 0.23 -16.86 -14.37
CA LEU A 185 0.29 -15.41 -14.13
C LEU A 185 -0.06 -14.62 -15.40
N GLU A 186 0.49 -15.00 -16.55
CA GLU A 186 0.17 -14.36 -17.84
C GLU A 186 -1.32 -14.47 -18.17
N ARG A 187 -1.89 -15.67 -18.01
CA ARG A 187 -3.32 -15.90 -18.21
C ARG A 187 -4.16 -15.04 -17.27
N VAL A 188 -3.86 -15.05 -15.97
CA VAL A 188 -4.60 -14.26 -14.97
C VAL A 188 -4.52 -12.77 -15.27
N ALA A 189 -3.33 -12.26 -15.58
CA ALA A 189 -3.13 -10.86 -15.92
C ALA A 189 -3.86 -10.43 -17.20
N SER A 190 -4.27 -11.39 -18.04
CA SER A 190 -5.06 -11.11 -19.26
C SER A 190 -6.58 -11.08 -19.04
N GLU A 191 -7.06 -11.42 -17.84
CA GLU A 191 -8.50 -11.36 -17.54
C GLU A 191 -8.93 -9.89 -17.34
N ASP A 192 -10.06 -9.50 -17.93
CA ASP A 192 -10.59 -8.12 -17.87
C ASP A 192 -10.88 -7.63 -16.44
N THR A 193 -11.03 -8.57 -15.50
CA THR A 193 -11.28 -8.28 -14.08
C THR A 193 -10.01 -8.26 -13.24
N CYS A 194 -8.85 -8.65 -13.79
CA CYS A 194 -7.59 -8.62 -13.05
C CYS A 194 -7.06 -7.19 -12.99
N ILE A 195 -7.04 -6.61 -11.78
CA ILE A 195 -6.49 -5.28 -11.53
C ILE A 195 -4.98 -5.36 -11.30
N THR A 196 -4.52 -6.37 -10.57
CA THR A 196 -3.11 -6.55 -10.23
C THR A 196 -2.83 -8.03 -10.00
N MET A 197 -1.69 -8.50 -10.49
CA MET A 197 -1.14 -9.82 -10.19
C MET A 197 0.37 -9.69 -10.02
N ILE A 198 0.89 -10.09 -8.87
CA ILE A 198 2.30 -10.02 -8.51
C ILE A 198 2.71 -11.37 -7.93
N ALA A 199 3.81 -11.93 -8.44
CA ALA A 199 4.48 -13.07 -7.83
C ALA A 199 5.91 -12.68 -7.46
N ASN A 200 6.22 -12.72 -6.18
CA ASN A 200 7.54 -12.41 -5.65
C ASN A 200 8.15 -13.63 -4.98
N ARG A 201 9.43 -13.86 -5.26
CA ARG A 201 10.26 -14.86 -4.60
C ARG A 201 11.12 -14.18 -3.54
N ASP A 202 11.20 -14.76 -2.34
CA ASP A 202 12.00 -14.18 -1.27
C ASP A 202 13.50 -14.21 -1.65
N PRO A 203 14.20 -13.06 -1.66
CA PRO A 203 15.61 -13.01 -2.03
C PRO A 203 16.55 -13.70 -1.02
N LYS A 204 16.05 -14.02 0.18
CA LYS A 204 16.80 -14.70 1.25
C LYS A 204 16.43 -16.17 1.40
N ASP A 205 15.31 -16.61 0.81
CA ASP A 205 14.84 -18.00 0.83
C ASP A 205 14.14 -18.34 -0.49
N GLU A 206 14.87 -19.03 -1.35
CA GLU A 206 14.40 -19.36 -2.69
C GLU A 206 13.17 -20.28 -2.69
N THR A 207 12.81 -20.90 -1.57
CA THR A 207 11.62 -21.75 -1.48
C THR A 207 10.36 -20.97 -1.15
N ARG A 208 10.48 -19.70 -0.73
CA ARG A 208 9.36 -18.86 -0.29
C ARG A 208 8.86 -17.95 -1.39
N TYR A 209 7.55 -17.95 -1.55
CA TYR A 209 6.84 -17.11 -2.51
C TYR A 209 5.74 -16.33 -1.82
N MET A 210 5.50 -15.12 -2.35
CA MET A 210 4.31 -14.32 -2.10
C MET A 210 3.59 -14.09 -3.43
N LEU A 211 2.32 -14.46 -3.47
CA LEU A 211 1.41 -14.10 -4.55
C LEU A 211 0.44 -13.06 -4.04
N TYR A 212 0.27 -11.99 -4.80
CA TYR A 212 -0.70 -10.94 -4.52
C TYR A 212 -1.53 -10.66 -5.75
N GLU A 213 -2.84 -10.73 -5.59
CA GLU A 213 -3.79 -10.47 -6.66
C GLU A 213 -4.91 -9.55 -6.20
N ARG A 214 -5.38 -8.72 -7.13
CA ARG A 214 -6.57 -7.86 -6.97
C ARG A 214 -7.47 -8.02 -8.16
N TRP A 215 -8.76 -8.12 -7.88
CA TRP A 215 -9.80 -8.36 -8.87
C TRP A 215 -10.95 -7.37 -8.71
N ALA A 216 -11.43 -6.84 -9.83
CA ALA A 216 -12.70 -6.13 -9.89
C ALA A 216 -13.85 -7.13 -9.74
N PHE A 217 -14.88 -6.77 -8.97
CA PHE A 217 -16.04 -7.65 -8.79
C PHE A 217 -16.85 -7.73 -10.09
N SER A 218 -17.00 -8.95 -10.61
CA SER A 218 -17.86 -9.28 -11.75
C SER A 218 -18.75 -10.46 -11.38
N ILE A 219 -20.02 -10.40 -11.79
CA ILE A 219 -20.98 -11.50 -11.67
C ILE A 219 -20.71 -12.65 -12.66
N HIS A 220 -19.69 -12.52 -13.52
CA HIS A 220 -19.32 -13.49 -14.54
C HIS A 220 -17.83 -13.82 -14.46
N PHE A 221 -17.50 -14.91 -13.75
CA PHE A 221 -16.22 -15.58 -13.96
C PHE A 221 -16.28 -16.35 -15.29
N THR A 222 -15.29 -16.15 -16.15
CA THR A 222 -15.14 -16.95 -17.37
C THR A 222 -14.99 -18.42 -16.96
N PRO A 223 -15.91 -19.33 -17.33
CA PRO A 223 -15.82 -20.71 -16.90
C PRO A 223 -14.57 -21.38 -17.49
N PHE A 224 -13.91 -22.17 -16.66
CA PHE A 224 -12.71 -22.94 -16.98
C PHE A 224 -12.90 -23.75 -18.27
N ARG A 225 -12.22 -23.39 -19.37
CA ARG A 225 -12.11 -24.27 -20.54
C ARG A 225 -11.04 -25.30 -20.24
N THR A 226 -11.44 -26.50 -19.83
CA THR A 226 -10.57 -27.67 -19.92
C THR A 226 -10.18 -27.83 -21.38
N ARG A 227 -8.88 -27.78 -21.68
CA ARG A 227 -8.35 -28.24 -22.96
C ARG A 227 -8.74 -29.71 -23.08
N THR A 228 -9.70 -30.02 -23.96
CA THR A 228 -9.98 -31.40 -24.35
C THR A 228 -8.81 -31.85 -25.19
N ASP A 229 -8.01 -32.76 -24.65
CA ASP A 229 -7.08 -33.55 -25.42
C ASP A 229 -7.86 -34.40 -26.42
N GLY A 230 -7.46 -34.34 -27.68
CA GLY A 230 -7.80 -35.32 -28.70
C GLY A 230 -9.01 -34.96 -29.56
N ASP A 231 -8.72 -34.56 -30.80
CA ASP A 231 -9.35 -35.19 -31.95
C ASP A 231 -8.28 -35.35 -33.04
N GLY A 232 -7.61 -36.49 -32.96
CA GLY A 232 -7.03 -37.10 -34.15
C GLY A 232 -8.13 -37.89 -34.84
N ASN A 233 -8.46 -37.47 -36.06
CA ASN A 233 -8.65 -38.36 -37.20
C ASN A 233 -8.39 -37.61 -38.49
#